data_AF-A0A352S795-F1
#
_entry.id   AF-A0A352S795-F1
#
_cell.length_a   1.000
_cell.length_b   1.000
_cell.length_c   1.000
_cell.angle_alpha   90.00
_cell.angle_beta   90.00
_cell.angle_gamma   90.00
#
_symmetry.space_group_name_H-M   'P 1'
#
loop_
_entity.id
_entity.type
_entity.pdbx_description
1 polymer ?
#
loop_
_entity_poly.entity_id
_entity_poly.type
_entity_poly.pdbx_seq_one_letter_code
_entity_poly.pdbx_strand_id
1 'polypeptide(L)' 'ARQVAEELVGPERAIANFHRIAGSEDFAYFLQQRPGCFVRMGNGVNQPLLHNAGYDFNDDNLTVGAAYWTRLVERYLAG' A
#
# COMPACT_ATOMS: atom_id res chain seq x y z
N ALA A 1 -5.24 -6.92 6.37
CA ALA A 1 -4.47 -6.17 5.33
C ALA A 1 -4.68 -6.75 3.93
N ARG A 2 -4.13 -7.92 3.59
CA ARG A 2 -4.22 -8.50 2.24
C ARG A 2 -5.66 -8.71 1.75
N GLN A 3 -6.49 -9.39 2.55
CA GLN A 3 -7.89 -9.63 2.21
C GLN A 3 -8.66 -8.33 1.90
N VAL A 4 -8.42 -7.27 2.69
CA VAL A 4 -9.04 -5.95 2.45
C VAL A 4 -8.60 -5.36 1.12
N ALA A 5 -7.34 -5.54 0.72
CA ALA A 5 -6.87 -5.13 -0.60
C ALA A 5 -7.55 -5.93 -1.72
N GLU A 6 -7.58 -7.26 -1.60
CA GLU A 6 -8.22 -8.16 -2.59
C GLU A 6 -9.72 -7.84 -2.77
N GLU A 7 -10.44 -7.58 -1.68
CA GLU A 7 -11.86 -7.19 -1.72
C GLU A 7 -12.09 -5.78 -2.29
N LEU A 8 -11.12 -4.87 -2.16
CA LEU A 8 -11.26 -3.49 -2.62
C LEU A 8 -10.90 -3.33 -4.10
N VAL A 9 -9.78 -3.91 -4.54
CA VAL A 9 -9.22 -3.68 -5.88
C VAL A 9 -9.24 -4.91 -6.78
N GLY A 10 -9.72 -6.06 -6.29
CA GLY A 10 -9.70 -7.33 -6.99
C GLY A 10 -8.40 -8.12 -6.76
N PRO A 11 -8.46 -9.46 -6.75
CA PRO A 11 -7.29 -10.31 -6.49
C PRO A 11 -6.17 -10.15 -7.51
N GLU A 12 -6.52 -9.77 -8.75
CA GLU A 12 -5.56 -9.52 -9.83
C GLU A 12 -4.75 -8.23 -9.63
N ARG A 13 -5.26 -7.26 -8.86
CA ARG A 13 -4.57 -6.00 -8.54
C ARG A 13 -3.88 -6.04 -7.17
N ALA A 14 -4.17 -7.04 -6.34
CA ALA A 14 -3.56 -7.24 -5.03
C ALA A 14 -2.30 -8.13 -5.13
N ILE A 15 -1.14 -7.50 -5.33
CA ILE A 15 0.13 -8.21 -5.51
C ILE A 15 0.66 -8.72 -4.16
N ALA A 16 0.52 -10.02 -3.90
CA ALA A 16 0.97 -10.63 -2.65
C ALA A 16 2.51 -10.81 -2.56
N ASN A 17 3.14 -11.13 -3.69
CA ASN A 17 4.59 -11.39 -3.76
C ASN A 17 5.29 -10.23 -4.47
N PHE A 18 5.50 -9.13 -3.74
CA PHE A 18 6.33 -8.04 -4.22
C PHE A 18 7.81 -8.35 -3.96
N HIS A 19 8.66 -8.14 -4.97
CA HIS A 19 10.09 -8.36 -4.82
C HIS A 19 10.69 -7.41 -3.78
N ARG A 20 11.71 -7.86 -3.06
CA ARG A 20 12.45 -6.97 -2.14
C ARG A 20 13.12 -5.87 -2.94
N ILE A 21 12.92 -4.64 -2.53
CA ILE A 21 13.56 -3.46 -3.12
C ILE A 21 14.65 -2.95 -2.18
N ALA A 22 15.74 -2.43 -2.73
CA ALA A 22 16.82 -1.81 -1.98
C ALA A 22 16.48 -0.36 -1.61
N GLY A 23 15.39 -0.16 -0.87
CA GLY A 23 15.00 1.13 -0.31
C GLY A 23 14.89 1.01 1.20
N SER A 24 15.60 1.89 1.93
CA SER A 24 15.41 2.03 3.37
C SER A 24 14.07 2.71 3.64
N GLU A 25 13.38 2.26 4.68
CA GLU A 25 12.10 2.82 5.13
C GLU A 25 12.10 2.77 6.66
N ASP A 26 11.84 3.90 7.32
CA ASP A 26 11.91 3.99 8.78
C ASP A 26 10.72 3.30 9.46
N PHE A 27 9.65 3.01 8.71
CA PHE A 27 8.55 2.14 9.14
C PHE A 27 9.06 0.77 9.64
N ALA A 28 10.21 0.31 9.17
CA ALA A 28 10.85 -0.91 9.64
C ALA A 28 11.12 -0.90 11.15
N TYR A 29 11.38 0.26 11.77
CA TYR A 29 11.55 0.36 13.22
C TYR A 29 10.25 0.06 13.98
N PHE A 30 9.09 0.43 13.44
CA PHE A 30 7.80 0.07 14.04
C PHE A 30 7.55 -1.44 13.96
N LEU A 31 7.92 -2.06 12.83
CA LEU A 31 7.79 -3.50 12.61
C LEU A 31 8.74 -4.34 13.48
N GLN A 32 9.83 -3.76 14.01
CA GLN A 32 10.66 -4.41 15.04
C GLN A 32 9.94 -4.50 16.39
N GLN A 33 9.01 -3.59 16.67
CA GLN A 33 8.33 -3.50 17.98
C GLN A 33 7.01 -4.27 18.02
N ARG A 34 6.26 -4.30 16.90
CA ARG A 34 4.94 -4.92 16.83
C ARG A 34 4.76 -5.66 15.50
N PRO A 35 4.02 -6.78 15.49
CA PRO A 35 3.56 -7.38 14.24
C PRO A 35 2.76 -6.34 13.45
N GLY A 36 3.14 -6.16 12.19
CA GLY A 36 2.50 -5.19 11.31
C GLY A 36 2.71 -5.53 9.85
N CYS A 37 2.23 -4.66 8.97
CA CYS A 37 2.32 -4.84 7.54
C CYS A 37 2.63 -3.49 6.89
N PHE A 38 3.65 -3.46 6.03
CA PHE A 38 3.92 -2.32 5.16
C PHE A 38 3.40 -2.63 3.76
N VAL A 39 2.52 -1.79 3.24
CA VAL A 39 1.85 -1.98 1.95
C VAL A 39 2.26 -0.87 1.01
N ARG A 40 2.44 -1.20 -0.27
CA ARG A 40 2.72 -0.25 -1.34
C ARG A 40 1.51 -0.13 -2.25
N MET A 41 1.22 1.10 -2.67
CA MET A 41 0.20 1.40 -3.68
C MET A 41 0.90 1.74 -4.98
N GLY A 42 0.46 1.15 -6.09
CA GLY A 42 0.97 1.49 -7.41
C GLY A 42 0.55 2.92 -7.80
N ASN A 43 1.45 3.67 -8.43
CA ASN A 43 1.18 5.04 -8.89
C ASN A 43 0.98 5.14 -10.41
N GLY A 44 0.56 4.04 -11.05
CA GLY A 44 0.41 3.93 -12.50
C GLY A 44 1.52 3.11 -13.17
N VAL A 45 1.28 2.70 -14.42
CA VAL A 45 2.21 1.91 -15.24
C VAL A 45 3.05 2.88 -16.08
N ASN A 46 4.36 2.60 -16.22
CA ASN A 46 5.32 3.43 -16.97
C ASN A 46 5.41 4.89 -16.49
N GLN A 47 5.17 5.13 -15.20
CA GLN A 47 5.31 6.44 -14.58
C GLN A 47 6.72 6.61 -13.98
N PRO A 48 7.23 7.85 -13.86
CA PRO A 48 8.48 8.13 -13.14
C PRO A 48 8.42 7.60 -11.71
N LEU A 49 9.53 7.03 -11.24
CA LEU A 49 9.64 6.51 -9.88
C LEU A 49 9.74 7.65 -8.85
N LEU A 50 9.42 7.32 -7.59
CA LEU A 50 9.69 8.20 -6.44
C LEU A 50 11.16 8.68 -6.48
N HIS A 51 11.39 9.95 -6.14
CA HIS A 51 12.66 10.70 -6.27
C HIS A 51 13.04 11.17 -7.68
N ASN A 52 12.24 10.89 -8.70
CA ASN A 52 12.40 11.53 -10.01
C ASN A 52 11.78 12.94 -10.02
N ALA A 53 12.42 13.91 -10.70
CA ALA A 53 11.90 15.29 -10.80
C ALA A 53 10.57 15.41 -11.57
N GLY A 54 10.29 14.45 -12.46
CA GLY A 54 9.01 14.32 -13.16
C GLY A 54 8.00 13.42 -12.44
N TYR A 55 8.25 13.03 -11.19
CA TYR A 55 7.28 12.28 -10.40
C TYR A 55 6.00 13.10 -10.25
N ASP A 56 4.88 12.49 -10.65
CA ASP A 56 3.54 13.05 -10.51
C ASP A 56 2.68 12.05 -9.76
N PHE A 57 2.01 12.50 -8.70
CA PHE A 57 1.18 11.62 -7.88
C PHE A 57 -0.14 11.36 -8.62
N ASN A 58 -0.56 10.10 -8.67
CA ASN A 58 -1.85 9.78 -9.28
C ASN A 58 -2.98 10.09 -8.29
N ASP A 59 -3.69 11.19 -8.48
CA ASP A 59 -4.78 11.65 -7.60
C ASP A 59 -5.92 10.63 -7.44
N ASP A 60 -6.13 9.73 -8.41
CA ASP A 60 -7.11 8.63 -8.28
C ASP A 60 -6.78 7.71 -7.09
N ASN A 61 -5.51 7.66 -6.66
CA ASN A 61 -5.07 6.89 -5.50
C ASN A 61 -5.57 7.46 -4.17
N LEU A 62 -5.99 8.74 -4.10
CA LEU A 62 -6.52 9.31 -2.86
C LEU A 62 -7.74 8.52 -2.37
N THR A 63 -8.67 8.24 -3.29
CA THR A 63 -9.91 7.53 -2.96
C THR A 63 -9.64 6.07 -2.63
N VAL A 64 -8.76 5.41 -3.38
CA VAL A 64 -8.37 4.00 -3.13
C VAL A 64 -7.66 3.86 -1.79
N GLY A 65 -6.73 4.78 -1.48
CA GLY A 65 -5.98 4.80 -0.23
C GLY A 65 -6.86 5.04 0.99
N ALA A 66 -7.76 6.02 0.91
CA ALA A 66 -8.73 6.29 1.96
C ALA A 66 -9.63 5.07 2.20
N ALA A 67 -10.21 4.49 1.13
CA ALA A 67 -11.07 3.32 1.23
C ALA A 67 -10.33 2.10 1.82
N TYR A 68 -9.07 1.89 1.45
CA TYR A 68 -8.23 0.82 2.01
C TYR A 68 -8.08 0.95 3.53
N TRP A 69 -7.68 2.13 3.99
CA TRP A 69 -7.48 2.37 5.43
C TRP A 69 -8.78 2.30 6.22
N THR A 70 -9.86 2.88 5.71
CA THR A 70 -11.19 2.79 6.34
C THR A 70 -11.62 1.34 6.52
N ARG A 71 -11.64 0.54 5.45
CA ARG A 71 -12.02 -0.88 5.51
C ARG A 71 -11.09 -1.70 6.39
N LEU A 72 -9.79 -1.39 6.39
CA LEU A 72 -8.81 -2.07 7.22
C LEU A 72 -9.10 -1.84 8.70
N VAL A 73 -9.35 -0.60 9.09
CA VAL A 73 -9.64 -0.22 10.48
C VAL A 73 -11.00 -0.79 10.91
N GLU A 74 -12.04 -0.62 10.08
CA GLU A 74 -13.38 -1.18 10.34
C GLU A 74 -13.29 -2.69 10.61
N ARG A 75 -12.60 -3.43 9.75
CA ARG A 75 -12.50 -4.89 9.89
C ARG A 75 -11.60 -5.33 11.04
N TYR A 76 -10.58 -4.55 11.37
CA TYR A 76 -9.69 -4.87 12.49
C TYR A 76 -10.35 -4.60 13.85
N LEU A 77 -11.20 -3.58 13.93
CA LEU A 77 -11.85 -3.17 15.17
C LEU A 77 -13.28 -3.70 15.35
N ALA A 78 -13.86 -4.36 14.35
CA ALA A 78 -15.26 -4.81 14.35
C ALA A 78 -15.63 -5.88 15.40
N GLY A 79 -14.67 -6.49 16.10
CA GLY A 79 -14.92 -7.53 17.12
C GLY A 79 -15.15 -8.91 16.51
#